data_AF-W7SX85-F1
#
_entry.id   AF-W7SX85-F1
#
_cell.length_a   1.000
_cell.length_b   1.000
_cell.length_c   1.000
_cell.angle_alpha   90.00
_cell.angle_beta   90.00
_cell.angle_gamma   90.00
#
_symmetry.space_group_name_H-M   'P 1'
#
loop_
_entity.id
_entity.type
_entity.pdbx_description
1 polymer ?
#
loop_
_entity_poly.entity_id
_entity_poly.type
_entity_poly.pdbx_seq_one_letter_code
_entity_poly.pdbx_strand_id
1 'polypeptide(L)'
;MVGPMVGAPSTSSPPNAGGDGLSVEWCGPHALIRRQDESAAQARVLSCLPHLSGTVVVMASPAAHKHPDLLGAVRSCLTAVRSRPREADAHTAWLAVSDLGDPAARTVSWLRRLSTEFRMEVLAPHGACVPVFGSGLYVGPAYGGQGWRRFGPRGAGDLVTTRFPVPHWEYLLPYAGFQVAGLIAGPVPAGLMVRPAGTAPPTHVDPEFRVPMSMAIPKLVVGGAGTAPDPAAVAEVMMRLPMGVRSDVLVVPTTPATTRLEWSRELARGVGDDVVVSAGTQVVTQAGRLRTVVLGDQGDELLAPFATMLRYQAEVEQPEVIDVVPPLPGWTQCGARHYRRLPAGNRPGMPDVFAEVLPGGVVVRHDEGSGAAVPFDPSGWVLAVGTPGEAIAVSLLPALQSLLDGLTDLRRRTVRVRLLGLAGPAVLEGLERIVRVAGVRMEGSAPLCPCDRQSPCPRRLPFRLPLCCCRPTTGARSAARFLLAAAPLAAAPLASAPMAAAATPPPVPAPAICPSSPCRARTGRSRGPRSLLR
;
A
#
# COMPACT_ATOMS: atom_id res chain seq x y z
N MET A 1 18.01 -23.08 2.39
CA MET A 1 17.74 -24.03 3.48
C MET A 1 17.00 -23.27 4.57
N VAL A 2 15.70 -23.50 4.68
CA VAL A 2 14.84 -22.87 5.69
C VAL A 2 14.91 -23.74 6.93
N GLY A 3 15.45 -23.21 8.02
CA GLY A 3 15.46 -23.91 9.31
C GLY A 3 14.04 -24.11 9.84
N PRO A 4 13.79 -25.14 10.65
CA PRO A 4 12.46 -25.46 11.14
C PRO A 4 11.90 -24.32 12.00
N MET A 5 10.64 -23.92 11.74
CA MET A 5 9.87 -23.09 12.67
C MET A 5 9.72 -23.85 13.98
N VAL A 6 10.50 -23.46 14.99
CA VAL A 6 10.35 -23.95 16.36
C VAL A 6 8.98 -23.50 16.86
N GLY A 7 8.12 -24.47 17.22
CA GLY A 7 6.79 -24.22 17.76
C GLY A 7 6.85 -23.28 18.96
N ALA A 8 5.97 -22.28 18.96
CA ALA A 8 5.80 -21.38 20.09
C ALA A 8 5.41 -22.20 21.33
N PRO A 9 6.05 -21.97 22.50
CA PRO A 9 5.66 -22.65 23.72
C PRO A 9 4.23 -22.25 24.08
N SER A 10 3.34 -23.24 24.17
CA SER A 10 1.99 -23.07 24.70
C SER A 10 2.10 -22.64 26.16
N THR A 11 1.85 -21.37 26.46
CA THR A 11 1.76 -20.90 27.84
C THR A 11 0.44 -21.36 28.41
N SER A 12 0.49 -22.32 29.33
CA SER A 12 -0.65 -22.75 30.14
C SER A 12 -1.12 -21.59 31.02
N SER A 13 -2.30 -21.04 30.71
CA SER A 13 -3.00 -20.12 31.60
C SER A 13 -3.56 -20.90 32.80
N PRO A 14 -3.36 -20.45 34.05
CA PRO A 14 -4.01 -21.08 35.19
C PRO A 14 -5.54 -20.88 35.12
N PRO A 15 -6.35 -21.86 35.59
CA PRO A 15 -7.79 -21.75 35.59
C PRO A 15 -8.24 -20.77 36.69
N ASN A 16 -8.86 -19.65 36.30
CA ASN A 16 -9.45 -18.69 37.25
C ASN A 16 -10.98 -18.63 37.08
N ALA A 17 -11.68 -18.78 38.20
CA ALA A 17 -13.11 -18.76 38.32
C ALA A 17 -13.68 -17.34 38.14
N GLY A 18 -14.63 -17.18 37.21
CA GLY A 18 -15.78 -16.27 37.29
C GLY A 18 -15.57 -14.76 37.49
N GLY A 19 -14.38 -14.21 37.28
CA GLY A 19 -14.13 -12.77 37.43
C GLY A 19 -14.26 -12.01 36.10
N ASP A 20 -14.97 -10.89 36.12
CA ASP A 20 -14.98 -9.84 35.07
C ASP A 20 -13.62 -9.12 34.96
N GLY A 21 -12.53 -9.91 34.94
CA GLY A 21 -11.16 -9.45 35.09
C GLY A 21 -10.46 -9.22 33.75
N LEU A 22 -9.49 -8.32 33.78
CA LEU A 22 -8.53 -8.18 32.69
C LEU A 22 -7.54 -9.36 32.70
N SER A 23 -7.21 -9.87 31.51
CA SER A 23 -6.14 -10.83 31.30
C SER A 23 -5.05 -10.22 30.43
N VAL A 24 -3.81 -10.68 30.65
CA VAL A 24 -2.65 -10.31 29.84
C VAL A 24 -2.25 -11.51 28.99
N GLU A 25 -2.31 -11.35 27.68
CA GLU A 25 -1.93 -12.35 26.69
C GLU A 25 -0.64 -11.91 25.98
N TRP A 26 0.40 -12.74 26.01
CA TRP A 26 1.68 -12.42 25.39
C TRP A 26 1.71 -12.86 23.93
N CYS A 27 1.97 -11.91 23.04
CA CYS A 27 2.10 -12.09 21.59
C CYS A 27 3.58 -11.91 21.21
N GLY A 28 4.39 -12.93 21.50
CA GLY A 28 5.85 -12.83 21.41
C GLY A 28 6.41 -11.82 22.43
N PRO A 29 7.15 -10.77 21.99
CA PRO A 29 7.69 -9.73 22.87
C PRO A 29 6.65 -8.66 23.26
N HIS A 30 5.44 -8.73 22.71
CA HIS A 30 4.37 -7.76 22.94
C HIS A 30 3.28 -8.33 23.85
N ALA A 31 2.48 -7.46 24.46
CA ALA A 31 1.40 -7.87 25.35
C ALA A 31 0.06 -7.25 24.92
N LEU A 32 -1.00 -8.07 24.96
CA LEU A 32 -2.38 -7.67 24.83
C LEU A 32 -3.05 -7.72 26.21
N ILE A 33 -3.61 -6.61 26.66
CA ILE A 33 -4.51 -6.54 27.80
C ILE A 33 -5.94 -6.57 27.25
N ARG A 34 -6.72 -7.58 27.63
CA ARG A 34 -8.11 -7.73 27.19
C ARG A 34 -9.03 -8.16 28.32
N ARG A 35 -10.34 -7.99 28.14
CA ARG A 35 -11.30 -8.72 28.97
C ARG A 35 -11.31 -10.20 28.57
N GLN A 36 -11.59 -11.08 29.53
CA GLN A 36 -11.55 -12.53 29.29
C GLN A 36 -12.59 -13.01 28.27
N ASP A 37 -13.73 -12.31 28.18
CA ASP A 37 -14.85 -12.57 27.27
C ASP A 37 -14.65 -12.03 25.85
N GLU A 38 -13.61 -11.20 25.62
CA GLU A 38 -13.35 -10.62 24.31
C GLU A 38 -12.56 -11.56 23.37
N SER A 39 -12.89 -11.53 22.08
CA SER A 39 -12.14 -12.26 21.05
C SER A 39 -10.66 -11.85 20.98
N ALA A 40 -9.76 -12.80 20.70
CA ALA A 40 -8.33 -12.54 20.55
C ALA A 40 -7.94 -11.93 19.17
N ALA A 41 -8.83 -11.16 18.53
CA ALA A 41 -8.58 -10.60 17.20
C ALA A 41 -7.35 -9.66 17.18
N GLN A 42 -7.16 -8.84 18.22
CA GLN A 42 -5.98 -7.96 18.31
C GLN A 42 -4.67 -8.72 18.55
N ALA A 43 -4.72 -9.93 19.12
CA ALA A 43 -3.52 -10.75 19.33
C ALA A 43 -2.85 -11.09 17.99
N ARG A 44 -3.65 -11.26 16.92
CA ARG A 44 -3.13 -11.45 15.56
C ARG A 44 -2.40 -10.22 15.03
N VAL A 45 -2.90 -9.01 15.31
CA VAL A 45 -2.22 -7.77 14.90
C VAL A 45 -0.89 -7.62 15.63
N LEU A 46 -0.87 -7.81 16.96
CA LEU A 46 0.35 -7.76 17.75
C LEU A 46 1.38 -8.82 17.31
N SER A 47 0.93 -10.02 17.00
CA SER A 47 1.82 -11.11 16.53
C SER A 47 2.48 -10.80 15.18
N CYS A 48 1.92 -9.87 14.40
CA CYS A 48 2.48 -9.40 13.14
C CYS A 48 3.37 -8.15 13.30
N LEU A 49 3.46 -7.56 14.50
CA LEU A 49 4.35 -6.42 14.73
C LEU A 49 5.82 -6.90 14.72
N PRO A 50 6.74 -6.11 14.13
CA PRO A 50 8.15 -6.46 14.15
C PRO A 50 8.70 -6.36 15.57
N HIS A 51 9.51 -7.34 15.97
CA HIS A 51 10.29 -7.26 17.19
C HIS A 51 11.43 -6.25 17.02
N LEU A 52 11.37 -5.15 17.77
CA LEU A 52 12.45 -4.17 17.86
C LEU A 52 13.18 -4.37 19.19
N SER A 53 14.49 -4.57 19.13
CA SER A 53 15.32 -4.75 20.33
C SER A 53 15.14 -3.58 21.31
N GLY A 54 15.01 -3.89 22.60
CA GLY A 54 14.82 -2.88 23.64
C GLY A 54 13.44 -2.21 23.67
N THR A 55 12.49 -2.66 22.84
CA THR A 55 11.14 -2.10 22.76
C THR A 55 10.07 -3.13 23.13
N VAL A 56 9.11 -2.73 23.96
CA VAL A 56 7.88 -3.48 24.24
C VAL A 56 6.65 -2.70 23.80
N VAL A 57 5.63 -3.42 23.32
CA VAL A 57 4.32 -2.85 22.99
C VAL A 57 3.30 -3.49 23.91
N VAL A 58 2.53 -2.67 24.61
CA VAL A 58 1.41 -3.09 25.45
C VAL A 58 0.15 -2.47 24.87
N MET A 59 -0.75 -3.29 24.35
CA MET A 59 -1.99 -2.86 23.74
C MET A 59 -3.17 -3.21 24.63
N ALA A 60 -4.14 -2.31 24.74
CA ALA A 60 -5.44 -2.61 25.34
C ALA A 60 -6.48 -2.86 24.25
N SER A 61 -7.29 -3.89 24.44
CA SER A 61 -8.46 -4.12 23.61
C SER A 61 -9.54 -3.05 23.86
N PRO A 62 -10.50 -2.83 22.92
CA PRO A 62 -11.61 -1.90 23.10
C PRO A 62 -12.42 -2.13 24.38
N ALA A 63 -12.62 -3.38 24.80
CA ALA A 63 -13.36 -3.64 26.03
C ALA A 63 -12.49 -3.39 27.28
N ALA A 64 -11.20 -3.72 27.24
CA ALA A 64 -10.26 -3.39 28.31
C ALA A 64 -10.09 -1.88 28.50
N HIS A 65 -10.21 -1.10 27.42
CA HIS A 65 -10.15 0.36 27.46
C HIS A 65 -11.18 0.99 28.41
N LYS A 66 -12.34 0.33 28.59
CA LYS A 66 -13.44 0.78 29.46
C LYS A 66 -13.35 0.23 30.88
N HIS A 67 -12.37 -0.64 31.15
CA HIS A 67 -12.26 -1.32 32.43
C HIS A 67 -11.55 -0.43 33.48
N PRO A 68 -12.10 -0.29 34.71
CA PRO A 68 -11.55 0.64 35.72
C PRO A 68 -10.12 0.30 36.16
N ASP A 69 -9.73 -0.97 36.13
CA ASP A 69 -8.38 -1.44 36.54
C ASP A 69 -7.35 -1.46 35.38
N LEU A 70 -7.64 -0.84 34.23
CA LEU A 70 -6.72 -0.89 33.09
C LEU A 70 -5.31 -0.40 33.42
N LEU A 71 -5.20 0.70 34.17
CA LEU A 71 -3.90 1.25 34.55
C LEU A 71 -3.11 0.32 35.49
N GLY A 72 -3.81 -0.39 36.39
CA GLY A 72 -3.23 -1.42 37.25
C GLY A 72 -2.71 -2.61 36.43
N ALA A 73 -3.48 -3.05 35.44
CA ALA A 73 -3.09 -4.10 34.52
C ALA A 73 -1.87 -3.71 33.66
N VAL A 74 -1.81 -2.47 33.15
CA VAL A 74 -0.64 -1.96 32.41
C VAL A 74 0.61 -1.97 33.27
N ARG A 75 0.53 -1.47 34.50
CA ARG A 75 1.68 -1.48 35.44
C ARG A 75 2.14 -2.91 35.72
N SER A 76 1.21 -3.82 36.02
CA SER A 76 1.52 -5.24 36.27
C SER A 76 2.17 -5.91 35.06
N CYS A 77 1.70 -5.57 33.85
CA CYS A 77 2.31 -6.02 32.60
C CYS A 77 3.77 -5.55 32.48
N LEU A 78 4.06 -4.28 32.72
CA LEU A 78 5.44 -3.75 32.67
C LEU A 78 6.36 -4.38 33.75
N THR A 79 5.84 -4.66 34.94
CA THR A 79 6.57 -5.45 35.95
C THR A 79 6.92 -6.83 35.42
N ALA A 80 5.98 -7.51 34.76
CA ALA A 80 6.23 -8.80 34.15
C ALA A 80 7.22 -8.74 32.98
N VAL A 81 7.23 -7.66 32.18
CA VAL A 81 8.27 -7.41 31.15
C VAL A 81 9.65 -7.41 31.78
N ARG A 82 9.84 -6.68 32.88
CA ARG A 82 11.14 -6.56 33.57
C ARG A 82 11.64 -7.88 34.17
N SER A 83 10.73 -8.75 34.58
CA SER A 83 11.09 -10.07 35.13
C SER A 83 11.46 -11.09 34.06
N ARG A 84 11.27 -10.80 32.77
CA ARG A 84 11.60 -11.73 31.68
C ARG A 84 13.03 -11.51 31.17
N PRO A 85 13.88 -12.56 31.10
CA PRO A 85 15.28 -12.40 30.71
C PRO A 85 15.52 -11.77 29.33
N ARG A 86 14.66 -12.03 28.34
CA ARG A 86 14.82 -11.52 26.97
C ARG A 86 14.37 -10.07 26.81
N GLU A 87 13.45 -9.63 27.65
CA GLU A 87 12.85 -8.31 27.61
C GLU A 87 13.34 -7.41 28.76
N ALA A 88 14.22 -7.92 29.63
CA ALA A 88 14.83 -7.18 30.73
C ALA A 88 15.56 -5.91 30.25
N ASP A 89 16.11 -5.93 29.03
CA ASP A 89 16.81 -4.80 28.40
C ASP A 89 15.86 -3.81 27.69
N ALA A 90 14.55 -4.00 27.81
CA ALA A 90 13.58 -3.04 27.29
C ALA A 90 13.81 -1.68 27.96
N HIS A 91 13.98 -0.65 27.14
CA HIS A 91 14.15 0.74 27.58
C HIS A 91 13.08 1.66 26.99
N THR A 92 12.22 1.14 26.12
CA THR A 92 11.09 1.87 25.54
C THR A 92 9.81 1.03 25.60
N ALA A 93 8.72 1.61 26.11
CA ALA A 93 7.40 1.00 26.18
C ALA A 93 6.39 1.82 25.37
N TRP A 94 5.76 1.18 24.38
CA TRP A 94 4.65 1.75 23.61
C TRP A 94 3.34 1.28 24.20
N LEU A 95 2.62 2.18 24.86
CA LEU A 95 1.35 1.90 25.49
C LEU A 95 0.23 2.23 24.50
N ALA A 96 -0.17 1.26 23.69
CA ALA A 96 -1.23 1.36 22.69
C ALA A 96 -2.62 1.32 23.37
N VAL A 97 -2.89 2.35 24.17
CA VAL A 97 -4.15 2.62 24.87
C VAL A 97 -4.61 4.00 24.44
N SER A 98 -5.72 4.09 23.70
CA SER A 98 -6.23 5.36 23.15
C SER A 98 -6.31 6.48 24.18
N ASP A 99 -6.03 7.71 23.76
CA ASP A 99 -6.11 8.94 24.57
C ASP A 99 -5.21 8.99 25.82
N LEU A 100 -4.42 7.96 26.08
CA LEU A 100 -3.60 7.86 27.29
C LEU A 100 -2.56 8.99 27.38
N GLY A 101 -2.07 9.45 26.22
CA GLY A 101 -1.09 10.53 26.06
C GLY A 101 -1.70 11.92 25.90
N ASP A 102 -3.02 12.11 26.03
CA ASP A 102 -3.64 13.44 25.98
C ASP A 102 -3.09 14.35 27.11
N PRO A 103 -2.50 15.52 26.79
CA PRO A 103 -2.02 16.49 27.78
C PRO A 103 -3.08 16.97 28.77
N ALA A 104 -4.36 17.00 28.37
CA ALA A 104 -5.47 17.38 29.23
C ALA A 104 -5.90 16.24 30.19
N ALA A 105 -5.48 15.00 29.91
CA ALA A 105 -5.85 13.86 30.72
C ALA A 105 -5.05 13.78 32.03
N ARG A 106 -5.72 13.32 33.09
CA ARG A 106 -5.10 13.11 34.41
C ARG A 106 -4.00 12.03 34.40
N THR A 107 -3.93 11.25 33.33
CA THR A 107 -2.99 10.13 33.12
C THR A 107 -1.55 10.57 32.86
N VAL A 108 -1.31 11.83 32.48
CA VAL A 108 0.06 12.34 32.21
C VAL A 108 0.99 12.17 33.42
N SER A 109 0.52 12.51 34.61
CA SER A 109 1.29 12.34 35.85
C SER A 109 1.61 10.87 36.14
N TRP A 110 0.67 9.98 35.80
CA TRP A 110 0.83 8.53 35.94
C TRP A 110 1.84 7.98 34.92
N LEU A 111 1.82 8.43 33.66
CA LEU A 111 2.80 8.06 32.63
C LEU A 111 4.24 8.46 33.02
N ARG A 112 4.40 9.67 33.57
CA ARG A 112 5.71 10.14 34.08
C ARG A 112 6.21 9.29 35.25
N ARG A 113 5.31 8.90 36.16
CA ARG A 113 5.64 7.98 37.26
C ARG A 113 6.05 6.61 36.73
N LEU A 114 5.30 6.04 35.78
CA LEU A 114 5.67 4.77 35.14
C LEU A 114 7.07 4.84 34.50
N SER A 115 7.35 5.89 33.73
CA SER A 115 8.66 6.07 33.11
C SER A 115 9.79 6.08 34.14
N THR A 116 9.58 6.76 35.26
CA THR A 116 10.57 6.85 36.36
C THR A 116 10.72 5.53 37.09
N GLU A 117 9.60 4.89 37.47
CA GLU A 117 9.55 3.61 38.19
C GLU A 117 10.25 2.50 37.41
N PHE A 118 9.92 2.38 36.12
CA PHE A 118 10.47 1.34 35.27
C PHE A 118 11.78 1.74 34.59
N ARG A 119 12.24 2.99 34.70
CA ARG A 119 13.41 3.53 33.98
C ARG A 119 13.33 3.27 32.46
N MET A 120 12.17 3.57 31.87
CA MET A 120 11.89 3.40 30.43
C MET A 120 11.35 4.70 29.85
N GLU A 121 11.59 4.94 28.57
CA GLU A 121 10.78 5.88 27.81
C GLU A 121 9.39 5.29 27.59
N VAL A 122 8.35 6.04 27.92
CA VAL A 122 6.96 5.62 27.71
C VAL A 122 6.38 6.45 26.57
N LEU A 123 5.90 5.79 25.52
CA LEU A 123 5.13 6.43 24.45
C LEU A 123 3.65 6.10 24.60
N ALA A 124 2.81 7.12 24.58
CA ALA A 124 1.36 6.98 24.68
C ALA A 124 0.67 7.80 23.59
N PRO A 125 -0.44 7.31 23.01
CA PRO A 125 -1.14 7.98 21.93
C PRO A 125 -1.93 9.19 22.44
N HIS A 126 -1.83 10.30 21.72
CA HIS A 126 -2.81 11.39 21.78
C HIS A 126 -3.88 11.10 20.73
N GLY A 127 -5.09 10.73 21.14
CA GLY A 127 -6.17 10.27 20.25
C GLY A 127 -6.29 8.74 20.20
N ALA A 128 -7.14 8.26 19.29
CA ALA A 128 -7.33 6.84 19.10
C ALA A 128 -6.07 6.17 18.52
N CYS A 129 -5.69 5.02 19.07
CA CYS A 129 -4.65 4.16 18.52
C CYS A 129 -5.27 3.08 17.64
N VAL A 130 -4.96 3.11 16.34
CA VAL A 130 -5.55 2.21 15.35
C VAL A 130 -4.53 1.14 14.95
N PRO A 131 -4.80 -0.15 15.20
CA PRO A 131 -4.01 -1.23 14.63
C PRO A 131 -4.33 -1.37 13.13
N VAL A 132 -3.29 -1.36 12.30
CA VAL A 132 -3.38 -1.45 10.84
C VAL A 132 -2.61 -2.67 10.37
N PHE A 133 -3.33 -3.66 9.87
CA PHE A 133 -2.73 -4.92 9.44
C PHE A 133 -1.74 -4.69 8.29
N GLY A 134 -0.48 -5.12 8.47
CA GLY A 134 0.60 -4.86 7.52
C GLY A 134 1.29 -3.48 7.65
N SER A 135 0.80 -2.60 8.53
CA SER A 135 1.38 -1.26 8.77
C SER A 135 1.76 -0.99 10.22
N GLY A 136 1.29 -1.80 11.17
CA GLY A 136 1.59 -1.66 12.58
C GLY A 136 0.53 -0.87 13.33
N LEU A 137 0.93 0.12 14.13
CA LEU A 137 0.02 0.98 14.89
C LEU A 137 0.10 2.42 14.38
N TYR A 138 -1.05 3.07 14.28
CA TYR A 138 -1.15 4.44 13.80
C TYR A 138 -1.95 5.32 14.76
N VAL A 139 -1.47 6.53 14.97
CA VAL A 139 -2.10 7.58 15.78
C VAL A 139 -1.96 8.87 14.99
N GLY A 140 -3.06 9.43 14.50
CA GLY A 140 -2.97 10.64 13.69
C GLY A 140 -4.29 11.41 13.58
N PRO A 141 -4.27 12.54 12.84
CA PRO A 141 -5.38 13.48 12.77
C PRO A 141 -6.72 12.88 12.34
N ALA A 142 -6.69 11.83 11.51
CA ALA A 142 -7.88 11.12 11.06
C ALA A 142 -8.72 10.51 12.20
N TYR A 143 -8.16 10.35 13.41
CA TYR A 143 -8.86 9.82 14.58
C TYR A 143 -8.78 10.75 15.80
N GLY A 144 -8.80 12.06 15.55
CA GLY A 144 -8.73 13.07 16.61
C GLY A 144 -7.38 13.11 17.32
N GLY A 145 -6.39 12.39 16.79
CA GLY A 145 -5.07 12.28 17.38
C GLY A 145 -4.04 13.20 16.78
N GLN A 146 -2.98 13.46 17.52
CA GLN A 146 -1.79 14.11 16.99
C GLN A 146 -0.74 13.03 16.71
N GLY A 147 -0.50 12.13 17.66
CA GLY A 147 0.48 11.08 17.48
C GLY A 147 0.89 10.47 18.80
N TRP A 148 2.00 9.77 18.78
CA TRP A 148 2.67 9.24 19.95
C TRP A 148 3.41 10.36 20.68
N ARG A 149 3.13 10.50 21.97
CA ARG A 149 3.80 11.43 22.87
C ARG A 149 4.74 10.68 23.80
N ARG A 150 5.93 11.25 24.02
CA ARG A 150 6.99 10.66 24.84
C ARG A 150 6.96 11.22 26.25
N PHE A 151 7.03 10.32 27.23
CA PHE A 151 7.15 10.62 28.65
C PHE A 151 8.40 9.92 29.19
N GLY A 152 9.31 10.69 29.78
CA GLY A 152 10.49 10.17 30.45
C GLY A 152 11.65 11.16 30.54
N PRO A 153 12.89 10.67 30.72
CA PRO A 153 14.06 11.54 30.90
C PRO A 153 14.30 12.49 29.72
N ARG A 154 13.88 12.09 28.52
CA ARG A 154 14.08 12.84 27.28
C ARG A 154 12.89 13.71 26.85
N GLY A 155 11.78 13.73 27.60
CA GLY A 155 10.59 14.49 27.20
C GLY A 155 9.42 14.38 28.17
N ALA A 156 8.59 15.43 28.20
CA ALA A 156 7.47 15.57 29.14
C ALA A 156 6.11 15.65 28.43
N GLY A 157 5.91 14.79 27.43
CA GLY A 157 4.72 14.76 26.59
C GLY A 157 4.96 15.26 25.16
N ASP A 158 6.21 15.33 24.72
CA ASP A 158 6.58 15.78 23.38
C ASP A 158 6.07 14.80 22.33
N LEU A 159 5.50 15.35 21.26
CA LEU A 159 5.06 14.58 20.10
C LEU A 159 6.27 14.04 19.33
N VAL A 160 6.29 12.74 19.04
CA VAL A 160 7.46 12.07 18.42
C VAL A 160 7.17 11.57 17.01
N THR A 161 6.01 10.96 16.78
CA THR A 161 5.69 10.19 15.57
C THR A 161 4.19 9.89 15.52
N THR A 162 3.68 9.48 14.37
CA THR A 162 2.31 8.98 14.17
C THR A 162 2.26 7.47 13.97
N ARG A 163 3.40 6.78 13.83
CA ARG A 163 3.49 5.37 13.41
C ARG A 163 4.31 4.52 14.39
N PHE A 164 3.96 3.25 14.49
CA PHE A 164 4.80 2.23 15.10
C PHE A 164 4.77 0.95 14.23
N PRO A 165 5.92 0.39 13.82
CA PRO A 165 7.25 0.96 13.99
C PRO A 165 7.40 2.30 13.25
N VAL A 166 8.40 3.10 13.62
CA VAL A 166 8.66 4.40 12.99
C VAL A 166 9.47 4.19 11.71
N PRO A 167 8.91 4.42 10.51
CA PRO A 167 9.69 4.33 9.29
C PRO A 167 10.64 5.52 9.15
N HIS A 168 11.80 5.31 8.55
CA HIS A 168 12.84 6.34 8.47
C HIS A 168 12.40 7.58 7.67
N TRP A 169 11.45 7.42 6.73
CA TRP A 169 10.90 8.49 5.92
C TRP A 169 9.86 9.35 6.65
N GLU A 170 9.36 8.95 7.83
CA GLU A 170 8.29 9.69 8.51
C GLU A 170 8.66 11.13 8.81
N TYR A 171 9.89 11.37 9.24
CA TYR A 171 10.41 12.70 9.55
C TYR A 171 10.66 13.56 8.32
N LEU A 172 10.63 12.97 7.12
CA LEU A 172 10.78 13.67 5.86
C LEU A 172 9.42 14.11 5.28
N LEU A 173 8.31 13.60 5.80
CA LEU A 173 6.97 13.96 5.34
C LEU A 173 6.38 15.10 6.16
N PRO A 174 5.51 15.92 5.57
CA PRO A 174 4.70 16.88 6.31
C PRO A 174 3.89 16.15 7.39
N TYR A 175 4.06 16.62 8.62
CA TYR A 175 3.34 16.06 9.76
C TYR A 175 1.85 16.41 9.73
N ALA A 176 1.53 17.67 9.38
CA ALA A 176 0.17 18.12 9.14
C ALA A 176 -0.21 17.94 7.67
N GLY A 177 -1.50 17.67 7.43
CA GLY A 177 -2.02 17.68 6.08
C GLY A 177 -1.97 19.07 5.46
N PHE A 178 -1.87 19.13 4.14
CA PHE A 178 -1.85 20.38 3.37
C PHE A 178 -2.79 20.30 2.17
N GLN A 179 -3.20 21.46 1.68
CA GLN A 179 -4.10 21.58 0.52
C GLN A 179 -3.38 22.25 -0.64
N VAL A 180 -3.54 21.72 -1.86
CA VAL A 180 -2.97 22.27 -3.10
C VAL A 180 -3.83 21.84 -4.29
N ALA A 181 -4.06 22.75 -5.25
CA ALA A 181 -4.81 22.47 -6.48
C ALA A 181 -6.18 21.78 -6.26
N GLY A 182 -6.90 22.16 -5.20
CA GLY A 182 -8.21 21.55 -4.87
C GLY A 182 -8.11 20.14 -4.26
N LEU A 183 -6.91 19.64 -3.97
CA LEU A 183 -6.65 18.36 -3.31
C LEU A 183 -6.15 18.58 -1.87
N ILE A 184 -6.46 17.62 -0.99
CA ILE A 184 -5.91 17.52 0.36
C ILE A 184 -4.95 16.34 0.38
N ALA A 185 -3.70 16.59 0.79
CA ALA A 185 -2.70 15.58 1.12
C ALA A 185 -2.61 15.45 2.64
N GLY A 186 -3.09 14.33 3.20
CA GLY A 186 -3.13 14.09 4.64
C GLY A 186 -2.35 12.83 5.05
N PRO A 187 -1.83 12.75 6.28
CA PRO A 187 -1.09 11.58 6.73
C PRO A 187 -1.99 10.35 6.89
N VAL A 188 -1.50 9.20 6.43
CA VAL A 188 -2.08 7.86 6.58
C VAL A 188 -0.99 6.86 6.98
N PRO A 189 -1.32 5.64 7.46
CA PRO A 189 -0.32 4.69 7.96
C PRO A 189 0.85 4.46 6.99
N ALA A 190 0.59 4.31 5.69
CA ALA A 190 1.61 4.05 4.69
C ALA A 190 2.38 5.28 4.16
N GLY A 191 1.99 6.50 4.55
CA GLY A 191 2.57 7.75 4.04
C GLY A 191 1.56 8.88 3.99
N LEU A 192 1.24 9.37 2.79
CA LEU A 192 0.26 10.42 2.55
C LEU A 192 -0.89 9.89 1.68
N MET A 193 -2.08 10.42 1.90
CA MET A 193 -3.27 10.20 1.07
C MET A 193 -3.66 11.50 0.38
N VAL A 194 -3.85 11.43 -0.94
CA VAL A 194 -4.28 12.54 -1.80
C VAL A 194 -5.71 12.29 -2.24
N ARG A 195 -6.59 13.21 -1.86
CA ARG A 195 -8.03 13.16 -2.15
C ARG A 195 -8.57 14.54 -2.51
N PRO A 196 -9.71 14.64 -3.22
CA PRO A 196 -10.35 15.93 -3.48
C PRO A 196 -10.70 16.67 -2.18
N ALA A 197 -10.54 17.98 -2.16
CA ALA A 197 -10.98 18.80 -1.03
C ALA A 197 -12.50 18.69 -0.81
N GLY A 198 -12.94 18.78 0.44
CA GLY A 198 -14.34 18.60 0.82
C GLY A 198 -14.79 17.13 0.95
N THR A 199 -13.97 16.16 0.56
CA THR A 199 -14.23 14.74 0.89
C THR A 199 -13.99 14.46 2.37
N ALA A 200 -14.62 13.42 2.91
CA ALA A 200 -14.36 12.99 4.28
C ALA A 200 -12.91 12.43 4.41
N PRO A 201 -12.24 12.59 5.56
CA PRO A 201 -11.00 11.88 5.83
C PRO A 201 -11.19 10.36 5.78
N PRO A 202 -10.20 9.58 5.32
CA PRO A 202 -10.30 8.13 5.34
C PRO A 202 -10.28 7.61 6.78
N THR A 203 -11.01 6.53 6.97
CA THR A 203 -11.16 5.78 8.22
C THR A 203 -10.53 4.39 8.07
N HIS A 204 -10.52 3.59 9.13
CA HIS A 204 -9.74 2.34 9.16
C HIS A 204 -10.39 1.22 8.36
N VAL A 205 -11.66 1.41 7.99
CA VAL A 205 -12.39 0.49 7.11
C VAL A 205 -12.12 0.79 5.63
N ASP A 206 -11.64 1.99 5.30
CA ASP A 206 -11.42 2.41 3.93
C ASP A 206 -10.16 1.75 3.33
N PRO A 207 -10.20 1.26 2.09
CA PRO A 207 -9.07 0.56 1.46
C PRO A 207 -7.78 1.38 1.42
N GLU A 208 -7.87 2.70 1.17
CA GLU A 208 -6.74 3.62 1.16
C GLU A 208 -5.98 3.68 2.49
N PHE A 209 -6.68 3.48 3.61
CA PHE A 209 -6.08 3.49 4.94
C PHE A 209 -5.37 2.17 5.25
N ARG A 210 -5.79 1.09 4.60
CA ARG A 210 -5.29 -0.28 4.78
C ARG A 210 -4.11 -0.61 3.87
N VAL A 211 -3.65 0.34 3.06
CA VAL A 211 -2.41 0.19 2.31
C VAL A 211 -1.28 -0.12 3.29
N PRO A 212 -0.49 -1.20 3.08
CA PRO A 212 0.56 -1.58 4.00
C PRO A 212 1.67 -0.54 4.03
N MET A 213 2.28 -0.33 5.19
CA MET A 213 3.43 0.53 5.35
C MET A 213 4.69 -0.19 4.84
N SER A 214 5.55 0.54 4.13
CA SER A 214 6.92 0.08 3.85
C SER A 214 7.88 0.83 4.78
N MET A 215 8.81 0.12 5.40
CA MET A 215 9.88 0.77 6.19
C MET A 215 10.86 1.54 5.32
N ALA A 216 10.89 1.25 4.01
CA ALA A 216 11.87 1.77 3.07
C ALA A 216 11.34 2.94 2.22
N ILE A 217 10.05 2.89 1.85
CA ILE A 217 9.50 3.73 0.78
C ILE A 217 8.19 4.36 1.29
N PRO A 218 8.08 5.69 1.36
CA PRO A 218 6.82 6.34 1.66
C PRO A 218 5.84 6.13 0.50
N LYS A 219 4.55 5.96 0.81
CA LYS A 219 3.52 5.79 -0.22
C LYS A 219 2.67 7.05 -0.34
N LEU A 220 2.41 7.45 -1.57
CA LEU A 220 1.41 8.45 -1.91
C LEU A 220 0.17 7.72 -2.41
N VAL A 221 -0.79 7.51 -1.52
CA VAL A 221 -2.05 6.86 -1.84
C VAL A 221 -2.94 7.88 -2.56
N VAL A 222 -3.44 7.57 -3.74
CA VAL A 222 -4.16 8.54 -4.60
C VAL A 222 -5.56 8.02 -4.93
N GLY A 223 -6.58 8.80 -4.55
CA GLY A 223 -7.98 8.49 -4.81
C GLY A 223 -8.88 8.81 -3.62
N GLY A 224 -9.79 7.89 -3.31
CA GLY A 224 -10.76 8.04 -2.21
C GLY A 224 -12.10 8.62 -2.68
N ALA A 225 -13.19 8.18 -2.04
CA ALA A 225 -14.56 8.58 -2.36
C ALA A 225 -14.99 8.35 -3.84
N GLY A 226 -14.43 7.31 -4.49
CA GLY A 226 -14.82 6.88 -5.84
C GLY A 226 -14.42 7.82 -6.99
N THR A 227 -13.74 8.94 -6.72
CA THR A 227 -13.33 9.90 -7.76
C THR A 227 -11.82 9.87 -7.95
N ALA A 228 -11.35 9.76 -9.19
CA ALA A 228 -9.93 9.91 -9.52
C ALA A 228 -9.54 11.40 -9.51
N PRO A 229 -8.54 11.82 -8.70
CA PRO A 229 -7.96 13.15 -8.80
C PRO A 229 -7.34 13.40 -10.18
N ASP A 230 -7.35 14.66 -10.63
CA ASP A 230 -6.62 15.10 -11.82
C ASP A 230 -5.11 14.83 -11.66
N PRO A 231 -4.44 14.12 -12.60
CA PRO A 231 -3.02 13.81 -12.48
C PRO A 231 -2.13 15.06 -12.42
N ALA A 232 -2.51 16.17 -13.05
CA ALA A 232 -1.76 17.42 -12.96
C ALA A 232 -1.81 18.01 -11.54
N ALA A 233 -2.97 17.98 -10.89
CA ALA A 233 -3.10 18.40 -9.49
C ALA A 233 -2.34 17.47 -8.52
N VAL A 234 -2.25 16.17 -8.81
CA VAL A 234 -1.43 15.24 -8.02
C VAL A 234 0.07 15.52 -8.21
N ALA A 235 0.50 15.90 -9.42
CA ALA A 235 1.87 16.34 -9.65
C ALA A 235 2.23 17.54 -8.77
N GLU A 236 1.33 18.54 -8.65
CA GLU A 236 1.52 19.68 -7.74
C GLU A 236 1.69 19.26 -6.27
N VAL A 237 0.97 18.22 -5.82
CA VAL A 237 1.18 17.63 -4.48
C VAL A 237 2.59 17.05 -4.36
N MET A 238 3.02 16.25 -5.33
CA MET A 238 4.37 15.65 -5.34
C MET A 238 5.46 16.73 -5.35
N MET A 239 5.23 17.84 -6.05
CA MET A 239 6.14 18.99 -6.10
C MET A 239 6.26 19.75 -4.76
N ARG A 240 5.34 19.54 -3.82
CA ARG A 240 5.46 20.04 -2.43
C ARG A 240 6.30 19.14 -1.52
N LEU A 241 6.56 17.89 -1.92
CA LEU A 241 7.40 16.98 -1.12
C LEU A 241 8.87 17.37 -1.23
N PRO A 242 9.68 17.13 -0.17
CA PRO A 242 11.12 17.29 -0.25
C PRO A 242 11.69 16.46 -1.39
N MET A 243 12.68 17.01 -2.10
CA MET A 243 13.26 16.39 -3.31
C MET A 243 13.72 14.94 -3.08
N GLY A 244 14.38 14.65 -1.96
CA GLY A 244 14.81 13.28 -1.64
C GLY A 244 13.67 12.31 -1.35
N VAL A 245 12.50 12.79 -0.96
CA VAL A 245 11.30 11.94 -0.80
C VAL A 245 10.58 11.78 -2.14
N ARG A 246 10.55 12.82 -2.96
CA ARG A 246 9.84 12.83 -4.24
C ARG A 246 10.33 11.74 -5.20
N SER A 247 11.64 11.52 -5.26
CA SER A 247 12.24 10.45 -6.10
C SER A 247 11.93 9.04 -5.61
N ASP A 248 11.63 8.91 -4.32
CA ASP A 248 11.54 7.62 -3.62
C ASP A 248 10.09 7.24 -3.29
N VAL A 249 9.11 8.09 -3.61
CA VAL A 249 7.71 7.86 -3.28
C VAL A 249 7.08 6.85 -4.24
N LEU A 250 6.37 5.87 -3.70
CA LEU A 250 5.53 4.97 -4.49
C LEU A 250 4.10 5.51 -4.56
N VAL A 251 3.62 5.79 -5.77
CA VAL A 251 2.22 6.17 -5.99
C VAL A 251 1.35 4.91 -5.93
N VAL A 252 0.32 4.91 -5.08
CA VAL A 252 -0.60 3.79 -4.91
C VAL A 252 -2.01 4.23 -5.31
N PRO A 253 -2.48 3.86 -6.51
CA PRO A 253 -3.83 4.17 -6.95
C PRO A 253 -4.87 3.42 -6.13
N THR A 254 -6.01 4.04 -5.84
CA THR A 254 -7.13 3.40 -5.14
C THR A 254 -8.42 3.29 -5.95
N THR A 255 -8.42 3.82 -7.17
CA THR A 255 -9.55 3.70 -8.11
C THR A 255 -9.09 3.17 -9.47
N PRO A 256 -9.95 2.50 -10.26
CA PRO A 256 -9.58 2.00 -11.58
C PRO A 256 -9.09 3.10 -12.53
N ALA A 257 -9.69 4.29 -12.46
CA ALA A 257 -9.30 5.41 -13.29
C ALA A 257 -7.85 5.87 -13.03
N THR A 258 -7.39 5.86 -11.77
CA THR A 258 -5.98 6.18 -11.41
C THR A 258 -4.97 5.10 -11.81
N THR A 259 -5.42 3.89 -12.16
CA THR A 259 -4.53 2.82 -12.66
C THR A 259 -4.27 2.87 -14.16
N ARG A 260 -4.95 3.76 -14.90
CA ARG A 260 -4.84 3.85 -16.35
C ARG A 260 -3.47 4.39 -16.79
N LEU A 261 -3.02 3.93 -17.96
CA LEU A 261 -1.77 4.33 -18.59
C LEU A 261 -1.72 5.85 -18.81
N GLU A 262 -2.80 6.42 -19.33
CA GLU A 262 -2.89 7.85 -19.68
C GLU A 262 -2.73 8.72 -18.43
N TRP A 263 -3.43 8.36 -17.34
CA TRP A 263 -3.36 9.06 -16.07
C TRP A 263 -1.94 9.05 -15.49
N SER A 264 -1.29 7.89 -15.48
CA SER A 264 0.06 7.74 -14.93
C SER A 264 1.12 8.47 -15.78
N ARG A 265 0.94 8.51 -17.11
CA ARG A 265 1.80 9.27 -18.02
C ARG A 265 1.63 10.78 -17.84
N GLU A 266 0.40 11.26 -17.70
CA GLU A 266 0.13 12.66 -17.41
C GLU A 266 0.75 13.07 -16.07
N LEU A 267 0.69 12.21 -15.05
CA LEU A 267 1.37 12.43 -13.78
C LEU A 267 2.89 12.53 -13.97
N ALA A 268 3.51 11.58 -14.67
CA ALA A 268 4.96 11.61 -14.91
C ALA A 268 5.40 12.87 -15.68
N ARG A 269 4.61 13.31 -16.67
CA ARG A 269 4.86 14.58 -17.38
C ARG A 269 4.72 15.80 -16.47
N GLY A 270 3.69 15.82 -15.61
CA GLY A 270 3.45 16.90 -14.66
C GLY A 270 4.56 17.02 -13.61
N VAL A 271 5.10 15.88 -13.16
CA VAL A 271 6.25 15.85 -12.22
C VAL A 271 7.56 16.23 -12.93
N GLY A 272 7.70 15.88 -14.21
CA GLY A 272 8.90 16.13 -15.01
C GLY A 272 10.06 15.17 -14.67
N ASP A 273 9.77 14.05 -14.02
CA ASP A 273 10.72 13.01 -13.63
C ASP A 273 10.05 11.62 -13.70
N ASP A 274 10.82 10.57 -13.48
CA ASP A 274 10.31 9.20 -13.41
C ASP A 274 9.37 9.04 -12.21
N VAL A 275 8.20 8.45 -12.44
CA VAL A 275 7.23 8.14 -11.38
C VAL A 275 7.03 6.64 -11.28
N VAL A 276 7.19 6.10 -10.07
CA VAL A 276 6.88 4.69 -9.79
C VAL A 276 5.47 4.58 -9.24
N VAL A 277 4.63 3.81 -9.93
CA VAL A 277 3.22 3.59 -9.60
C VAL A 277 2.99 2.10 -9.38
N SER A 278 2.31 1.75 -8.29
CA SER A 278 1.80 0.39 -8.10
C SER A 278 0.69 0.12 -9.13
N ALA A 279 0.66 -1.06 -9.76
CA ALA A 279 -0.34 -1.41 -10.78
C ALA A 279 -1.80 -1.54 -10.24
N GLY A 280 -2.02 -1.17 -8.98
CA GLY A 280 -3.26 -1.22 -8.23
C GLY A 280 -3.03 -0.87 -6.76
N THR A 281 -4.06 -1.00 -5.95
CA THR A 281 -3.98 -0.87 -4.49
C THR A 281 -3.17 -2.03 -3.91
N GLN A 282 -2.21 -1.72 -3.05
CA GLN A 282 -1.49 -2.73 -2.29
C GLN A 282 -2.29 -3.13 -1.05
N VAL A 283 -2.53 -4.42 -0.87
CA VAL A 283 -3.29 -4.99 0.25
C VAL A 283 -2.53 -6.15 0.87
N VAL A 284 -2.75 -6.40 2.16
CA VAL A 284 -2.20 -7.58 2.84
C VAL A 284 -3.32 -8.58 3.09
N THR A 285 -3.13 -9.81 2.61
CA THR A 285 -4.04 -10.93 2.86
C THR A 285 -4.05 -11.33 4.33
N GLN A 286 -5.06 -12.08 4.77
CA GLN A 286 -5.08 -12.66 6.13
C GLN A 286 -3.83 -13.52 6.45
N ALA A 287 -3.20 -14.10 5.43
CA ALA A 287 -1.96 -14.86 5.56
C ALA A 287 -0.69 -13.97 5.66
N GLY A 288 -0.84 -12.66 5.80
CA GLY A 288 0.29 -11.72 5.90
C GLY A 288 1.01 -11.46 4.57
N ARG A 289 0.48 -11.94 3.44
CA ARG A 289 1.10 -11.75 2.12
C ARG A 289 0.61 -10.47 1.45
N LEU A 290 1.56 -9.66 0.97
CA LEU A 290 1.32 -8.50 0.11
C LEU A 290 0.76 -8.95 -1.25
N ARG A 291 -0.27 -8.26 -1.72
CA ARG A 291 -0.86 -8.39 -3.07
C ARG A 291 -1.13 -7.01 -3.63
N THR A 292 -1.08 -6.90 -4.96
CA THR A 292 -1.57 -5.73 -5.69
C THR A 292 -2.88 -6.11 -6.39
N VAL A 293 -3.93 -5.31 -6.18
CA VAL A 293 -5.26 -5.51 -6.74
C VAL A 293 -5.84 -4.18 -7.24
N VAL A 294 -6.58 -4.21 -8.33
CA VAL A 294 -7.40 -3.07 -8.76
C VAL A 294 -8.75 -3.21 -8.07
N LEU A 295 -9.13 -2.21 -7.28
CA LEU A 295 -10.41 -2.18 -6.58
C LEU A 295 -11.45 -1.44 -7.43
N GLY A 296 -12.68 -1.96 -7.46
CA GLY A 296 -13.84 -1.26 -8.03
C GLY A 296 -14.41 -0.22 -7.06
N ASP A 297 -15.41 0.50 -7.52
CA ASP A 297 -16.04 1.59 -6.75
C ASP A 297 -16.73 1.09 -5.46
N GLN A 298 -17.08 -0.20 -5.41
CA GLN A 298 -17.67 -0.86 -4.24
C GLN A 298 -16.62 -1.57 -3.36
N GLY A 299 -15.33 -1.40 -3.66
CA GLY A 299 -14.23 -2.06 -2.96
C GLY A 299 -14.02 -3.54 -3.34
N ASP A 300 -14.72 -4.04 -4.36
CA ASP A 300 -14.53 -5.38 -4.88
C ASP A 300 -13.21 -5.50 -5.69
N GLU A 301 -12.55 -6.65 -5.62
CA GLU A 301 -11.33 -6.90 -6.40
C GLU A 301 -11.69 -7.16 -7.88
N LEU A 302 -11.42 -6.19 -8.76
CA LEU A 302 -11.69 -6.29 -10.20
C LEU A 302 -10.60 -7.10 -10.92
N LEU A 303 -9.33 -6.81 -10.61
CA LEU A 303 -8.17 -7.38 -11.28
C LEU A 303 -7.04 -7.60 -10.27
N ALA A 304 -6.25 -8.66 -10.48
CA ALA A 304 -4.97 -8.86 -9.79
C ALA A 304 -3.84 -8.90 -10.83
N PRO A 305 -3.20 -7.75 -11.13
CA PRO A 305 -2.15 -7.66 -12.15
C PRO A 305 -0.97 -8.61 -11.91
N PHE A 306 -0.22 -8.92 -12.97
CA PHE A 306 1.07 -9.63 -12.85
C PHE A 306 2.21 -8.67 -12.53
N ALA A 307 2.29 -7.55 -13.23
CA ALA A 307 3.14 -6.43 -12.84
C ALA A 307 2.58 -5.82 -11.55
N THR A 308 3.42 -5.66 -10.53
CA THR A 308 3.02 -5.07 -9.24
C THR A 308 3.46 -3.62 -9.13
N MET A 309 4.55 -3.23 -9.80
CA MET A 309 5.05 -1.86 -9.88
C MET A 309 5.51 -1.53 -11.29
N LEU A 310 5.20 -0.31 -11.71
CA LEU A 310 5.46 0.23 -13.04
C LEU A 310 6.20 1.57 -12.90
N ARG A 311 7.23 1.79 -13.72
CA ARG A 311 7.90 3.09 -13.83
C ARG A 311 7.45 3.79 -15.10
N TYR A 312 6.97 5.02 -14.94
CA TYR A 312 6.55 5.89 -16.02
C TYR A 312 7.55 7.02 -16.20
N GLN A 313 7.95 7.27 -17.45
CA GLN A 313 8.82 8.38 -17.84
C GLN A 313 8.05 9.30 -18.77
N ALA A 314 8.25 10.62 -18.67
CA ALA A 314 7.44 11.63 -19.37
C ALA A 314 7.32 11.40 -20.90
N GLU A 315 8.44 11.01 -21.54
CA GLU A 315 8.57 10.88 -22.99
C GLU A 315 8.47 9.43 -23.49
N VAL A 316 8.37 8.44 -22.60
CA VAL A 316 8.29 7.02 -22.99
C VAL A 316 6.84 6.58 -23.05
N GLU A 317 6.47 5.91 -24.15
CA GLU A 317 5.08 5.50 -24.35
C GLU A 317 4.62 4.38 -23.42
N GLN A 318 5.52 3.45 -23.14
CA GLN A 318 5.23 2.24 -22.40
C GLN A 318 5.97 2.25 -21.08
N PRO A 319 5.29 1.95 -19.95
CA PRO A 319 5.97 1.90 -18.68
C PRO A 319 6.89 0.69 -18.59
N GLU A 320 7.96 0.85 -17.82
CA GLU A 320 8.86 -0.24 -17.46
C GLU A 320 8.26 -1.05 -16.30
N VAL A 321 8.21 -2.38 -16.42
CA VAL A 321 7.84 -3.27 -15.31
C VAL A 321 9.01 -3.41 -14.35
N ILE A 322 8.85 -2.92 -13.12
CA ILE A 322 9.90 -2.90 -12.09
C ILE A 322 9.78 -4.09 -11.15
N ASP A 323 8.56 -4.49 -10.83
CA ASP A 323 8.27 -5.60 -9.93
C ASP A 323 7.12 -6.45 -10.47
N VAL A 324 7.15 -7.74 -10.15
CA VAL A 324 6.17 -8.73 -10.60
C VAL A 324 5.77 -9.64 -9.45
N VAL A 325 4.60 -10.26 -9.57
CA VAL A 325 4.16 -11.26 -8.59
C VAL A 325 5.10 -12.48 -8.54
N PRO A 326 5.09 -13.24 -7.42
CA PRO A 326 5.81 -14.52 -7.37
C PRO A 326 5.41 -15.46 -8.51
N PRO A 327 6.32 -16.33 -8.99
CA PRO A 327 6.04 -17.26 -10.07
C PRO A 327 4.90 -18.22 -9.71
N LEU A 328 4.10 -18.58 -10.72
CA LEU A 328 3.02 -19.56 -10.58
C LEU A 328 3.56 -20.99 -10.43
N PRO A 329 2.76 -21.95 -9.90
CA PRO A 329 3.16 -23.35 -9.86
C PRO A 329 3.63 -23.87 -11.24
N GLY A 330 4.76 -24.58 -11.27
CA GLY A 330 5.37 -25.05 -12.52
C GLY A 330 6.25 -24.02 -13.24
N TRP A 331 6.43 -22.83 -12.67
CA TRP A 331 7.30 -21.78 -13.20
C TRP A 331 8.36 -21.37 -12.17
N THR A 332 9.50 -20.88 -12.65
CA THR A 332 10.55 -20.29 -11.82
C THR A 332 10.90 -18.90 -12.37
N GLN A 333 11.19 -17.95 -11.49
CA GLN A 333 11.56 -16.60 -11.90
C GLN A 333 13.01 -16.58 -12.42
N CYS A 334 13.21 -16.07 -13.62
CA CYS A 334 14.50 -15.97 -14.31
C CYS A 334 14.74 -14.53 -14.79
N GLY A 335 14.99 -13.62 -13.84
CA GLY A 335 15.18 -12.20 -14.10
C GLY A 335 14.09 -11.33 -13.45
N ALA A 336 14.11 -10.03 -13.75
CA ALA A 336 13.23 -9.07 -13.08
C ALA A 336 11.73 -9.31 -13.40
N ARG A 337 11.41 -9.62 -14.67
CA ARG A 337 10.03 -9.76 -15.16
C ARG A 337 9.76 -11.03 -15.96
N HIS A 338 10.66 -12.01 -15.91
CA HIS A 338 10.57 -13.24 -16.69
C HIS A 338 10.37 -14.46 -15.79
N TYR A 339 9.54 -15.38 -16.25
CA TYR A 339 9.45 -16.73 -15.72
C TYR A 339 9.89 -17.73 -16.77
N ARG A 340 10.56 -18.79 -16.34
CA ARG A 340 10.88 -19.97 -17.14
C ARG A 340 10.05 -21.14 -16.67
N ARG A 341 9.45 -21.88 -17.60
CA ARG A 341 8.70 -23.09 -17.28
C ARG A 341 9.62 -24.18 -16.77
N LEU A 342 9.23 -24.85 -15.69
CA LEU A 342 9.93 -26.04 -15.22
C LEU A 342 9.56 -27.24 -16.11
N PRO A 343 10.53 -28.05 -16.56
CA PRO A 343 10.24 -29.24 -17.35
C PRO A 343 9.29 -30.18 -16.59
N ALA A 344 8.21 -30.61 -17.26
CA ALA A 344 7.33 -31.65 -16.72
C ALA A 344 8.01 -33.02 -16.94
N GLY A 345 8.88 -33.40 -15.99
CA GLY A 345 9.67 -34.63 -16.03
C GLY A 345 11.01 -34.48 -16.76
N ASN A 346 11.87 -35.49 -16.61
CA ASN A 346 13.21 -35.57 -17.21
C ASN A 346 13.15 -35.89 -18.71
N ARG A 347 12.47 -35.06 -19.52
CA ARG A 347 12.50 -35.18 -20.99
C ARG A 347 13.59 -34.27 -21.55
N PRO A 348 14.80 -34.79 -21.83
CA PRO A 348 15.83 -33.99 -22.49
C PRO A 348 15.36 -33.56 -23.88
N GLY A 349 15.68 -32.32 -24.26
CA GLY A 349 15.47 -31.80 -25.62
C GLY A 349 14.20 -30.99 -25.88
N MET A 350 13.39 -30.69 -24.87
CA MET A 350 12.30 -29.71 -25.03
C MET A 350 12.87 -28.29 -25.05
N PRO A 351 12.47 -27.42 -26.00
CA PRO A 351 12.90 -26.03 -26.00
C PRO A 351 12.38 -25.32 -24.75
N ASP A 352 13.19 -24.41 -24.21
CA ASP A 352 12.78 -23.56 -23.09
C ASP A 352 11.55 -22.73 -23.49
N VAL A 353 10.69 -22.49 -22.51
CA VAL A 353 9.51 -21.63 -22.67
C VAL A 353 9.56 -20.56 -21.60
N PHE A 354 9.43 -19.32 -22.03
CA PHE A 354 9.47 -18.14 -21.19
C PHE A 354 8.10 -17.47 -21.15
N ALA A 355 7.79 -16.89 -20.01
CA ALA A 355 6.66 -15.99 -19.81
C ALA A 355 7.22 -14.63 -19.37
N GLU A 356 7.16 -13.63 -20.24
CA GLU A 356 7.53 -12.25 -19.91
C GLU A 356 6.29 -11.51 -19.38
N VAL A 357 6.42 -10.88 -18.22
CA VAL A 357 5.40 -10.01 -17.65
C VAL A 357 5.51 -8.63 -18.28
N LEU A 358 4.40 -8.18 -18.87
CA LEU A 358 4.22 -6.87 -19.47
C LEU A 358 3.29 -6.03 -18.57
N PRO A 359 3.19 -4.70 -18.77
CA PRO A 359 2.30 -3.86 -17.97
C PRO A 359 0.87 -4.41 -17.92
N GLY A 360 0.25 -4.66 -19.07
CA GLY A 360 -1.13 -5.17 -19.16
C GLY A 360 -1.28 -6.69 -19.26
N GLY A 361 -0.24 -7.50 -19.05
CA GLY A 361 -0.37 -8.93 -19.30
C GLY A 361 0.89 -9.77 -19.21
N VAL A 362 0.85 -10.92 -19.88
CA VAL A 362 1.96 -11.88 -19.96
C VAL A 362 2.08 -12.37 -21.40
N VAL A 363 3.29 -12.46 -21.93
CA VAL A 363 3.56 -13.07 -23.25
C VAL A 363 4.33 -14.38 -23.07
N VAL A 364 3.87 -15.44 -23.73
CA VAL A 364 4.48 -16.79 -23.68
C VAL A 364 5.11 -17.14 -25.03
N ARG A 365 6.40 -17.49 -25.03
CA ARG A 365 7.19 -17.81 -26.24
C ARG A 365 8.45 -18.62 -25.94
N HIS A 366 9.21 -18.97 -26.97
CA HIS A 366 10.44 -19.78 -26.86
C HIS A 366 11.72 -18.95 -26.68
N ASP A 367 11.69 -17.65 -26.95
CA ASP A 367 12.84 -16.75 -26.79
C ASP A 367 12.68 -15.77 -25.60
N GLU A 368 13.81 -15.24 -25.12
CA GLU A 368 13.86 -14.17 -24.11
C GLU A 368 13.83 -12.76 -24.73
N GLY A 369 13.29 -12.60 -25.95
CA GLY A 369 13.24 -11.31 -26.64
C GLY A 369 12.40 -10.26 -25.88
N SER A 370 12.19 -9.07 -26.46
CA SER A 370 11.19 -8.14 -25.92
C SER A 370 9.86 -8.36 -26.65
N GLY A 371 8.77 -8.57 -25.90
CA GLY A 371 7.43 -8.70 -26.48
C GLY A 371 6.89 -7.37 -27.03
N ALA A 372 5.86 -7.45 -27.88
CA ALA A 372 5.05 -6.28 -28.22
C ALA A 372 4.37 -5.73 -26.96
N ALA A 373 4.29 -4.40 -26.83
CA ALA A 373 3.71 -3.78 -25.66
C ALA A 373 2.21 -4.07 -25.55
N VAL A 374 1.78 -4.51 -24.37
CA VAL A 374 0.37 -4.67 -24.00
C VAL A 374 0.03 -3.57 -23.01
N PRO A 375 -0.78 -2.56 -23.39
CA PRO A 375 -1.17 -1.49 -22.47
C PRO A 375 -1.97 -2.05 -21.30
N PHE A 376 -1.83 -1.43 -20.13
CA PHE A 376 -2.58 -1.82 -18.94
C PHE A 376 -4.06 -1.45 -19.08
N ASP A 377 -4.94 -2.43 -18.86
CA ASP A 377 -6.39 -2.26 -18.86
C ASP A 377 -6.95 -2.72 -17.50
N PRO A 378 -7.59 -1.85 -16.71
CA PRO A 378 -8.10 -2.22 -15.39
C PRO A 378 -9.25 -3.26 -15.44
N SER A 379 -9.87 -3.49 -16.61
CA SER A 379 -10.95 -4.47 -16.77
C SER A 379 -10.46 -5.90 -17.00
N GLY A 380 -9.18 -6.10 -17.34
CA GLY A 380 -8.60 -7.42 -17.53
C GLY A 380 -7.23 -7.39 -18.18
N TRP A 381 -6.58 -8.54 -18.22
CA TRP A 381 -5.20 -8.67 -18.70
C TRP A 381 -5.12 -9.56 -19.94
N VAL A 382 -4.07 -9.38 -20.73
CA VAL A 382 -3.87 -10.16 -21.97
C VAL A 382 -2.81 -11.23 -21.77
N LEU A 383 -3.15 -12.45 -22.14
CA LEU A 383 -2.21 -13.56 -22.30
C LEU A 383 -1.86 -13.71 -23.77
N ALA A 384 -0.72 -13.14 -24.16
CA ALA A 384 -0.21 -13.17 -25.51
C ALA A 384 0.57 -14.46 -25.77
N VAL A 385 0.40 -15.07 -26.96
CA VAL A 385 1.07 -16.32 -27.33
C VAL A 385 1.85 -16.15 -28.63
N GLY A 386 3.14 -16.52 -28.58
CA GLY A 386 4.06 -16.49 -29.71
C GLY A 386 4.72 -15.14 -29.95
N THR A 387 5.42 -15.05 -31.08
CA THR A 387 6.16 -13.86 -31.54
C THR A 387 5.51 -13.31 -32.81
N PRO A 388 5.35 -11.98 -32.96
CA PRO A 388 4.78 -11.38 -34.17
C PRO A 388 5.45 -11.87 -35.46
N GLY A 389 4.64 -12.39 -36.39
CA GLY A 389 5.11 -12.88 -37.69
C GLY A 389 5.69 -14.30 -37.71
N GLU A 390 5.89 -14.94 -36.55
CA GLU A 390 6.44 -16.28 -36.46
C GLU A 390 5.35 -17.35 -36.29
N ALA A 391 5.63 -18.57 -36.74
CA ALA A 391 4.72 -19.70 -36.52
C ALA A 391 4.69 -20.09 -35.04
N ILE A 392 3.49 -20.18 -34.46
CA ILE A 392 3.32 -20.61 -33.08
C ILE A 392 3.58 -22.11 -32.99
N ALA A 393 4.56 -22.51 -32.18
CA ALA A 393 4.88 -23.91 -32.00
C ALA A 393 3.85 -24.61 -31.09
N VAL A 394 3.47 -25.85 -31.44
CA VAL A 394 2.57 -26.70 -30.64
C VAL A 394 3.14 -26.95 -29.22
N SER A 395 4.46 -26.90 -29.07
CA SER A 395 5.18 -26.99 -27.79
C SER A 395 4.85 -25.87 -26.79
N LEU A 396 4.24 -24.76 -27.21
CA LEU A 396 3.78 -23.70 -26.31
C LEU A 396 2.46 -24.05 -25.60
N LEU A 397 1.66 -24.97 -26.15
CA LEU A 397 0.35 -25.31 -25.59
C LEU A 397 0.42 -25.90 -24.16
N PRO A 398 1.34 -26.83 -23.83
CA PRO A 398 1.48 -27.32 -22.45
C PRO A 398 1.96 -26.25 -21.47
N ALA A 399 2.73 -25.27 -21.94
CA ALA A 399 3.15 -24.13 -21.12
C ALA A 399 1.97 -23.21 -20.81
N LEU A 400 1.18 -22.91 -21.84
CA LEU A 400 -0.05 -22.13 -21.70
C LEU A 400 -1.02 -22.77 -20.71
N GLN A 401 -1.27 -24.08 -20.84
CA GLN A 401 -2.12 -24.83 -19.91
C GLN A 401 -1.59 -24.71 -18.47
N SER A 402 -0.28 -24.95 -18.27
CA SER A 402 0.35 -24.84 -16.94
C SER A 402 0.23 -23.44 -16.34
N LEU A 403 0.32 -22.38 -17.16
CA LEU A 403 0.13 -21.01 -16.69
C LEU A 403 -1.32 -20.78 -16.24
N LEU A 404 -2.30 -21.19 -17.05
CA LEU A 404 -3.72 -21.03 -16.79
C LEU A 404 -4.20 -21.84 -15.57
N ASP A 405 -3.66 -23.04 -15.38
CA ASP A 405 -3.94 -23.89 -14.23
C ASP A 405 -3.46 -23.26 -12.92
N GLY A 406 -2.33 -22.54 -12.96
CA GLY A 406 -1.76 -21.85 -11.81
C GLY A 406 -2.46 -20.52 -11.46
N LEU A 407 -3.41 -20.05 -12.26
CA LEU A 407 -4.12 -18.79 -11.99
C LEU A 407 -5.11 -18.93 -10.84
N THR A 408 -5.23 -17.85 -10.06
CA THR A 408 -6.36 -17.66 -9.15
C THR A 408 -7.65 -17.40 -9.92
N ASP A 409 -8.81 -17.65 -9.30
CA ASP A 409 -10.13 -17.42 -9.93
C ASP A 409 -10.30 -15.99 -10.46
N LEU A 410 -9.81 -15.01 -9.70
CA LEU A 410 -9.82 -13.59 -10.09
C LEU A 410 -9.01 -13.32 -11.36
N ARG A 411 -7.82 -13.93 -11.52
CA ARG A 411 -7.02 -13.76 -12.74
C ARG A 411 -7.60 -14.54 -13.91
N ARG A 412 -8.15 -15.73 -13.65
CA ARG A 412 -8.74 -16.58 -14.68
C ARG A 412 -9.97 -15.92 -15.31
N ARG A 413 -10.85 -15.29 -14.52
CA ARG A 413 -12.05 -14.63 -15.04
C ARG A 413 -11.77 -13.33 -15.84
N THR A 414 -10.57 -12.78 -15.71
CA THR A 414 -10.17 -11.48 -16.31
C THR A 414 -9.16 -11.63 -17.45
N VAL A 415 -8.75 -12.85 -17.81
CA VAL A 415 -7.79 -13.08 -18.88
C VAL A 415 -8.45 -13.08 -20.26
N ARG A 416 -7.78 -12.43 -21.21
CA ARG A 416 -8.05 -12.49 -22.65
C ARG A 416 -6.86 -13.11 -23.34
N VAL A 417 -7.06 -14.19 -24.10
CA VAL A 417 -5.97 -14.85 -24.83
C VAL A 417 -5.86 -14.24 -26.21
N ARG A 418 -4.66 -13.78 -26.57
CA ARG A 418 -4.35 -13.16 -27.86
C ARG A 418 -3.21 -13.89 -28.55
N LEU A 419 -3.35 -14.14 -29.85
CA LEU A 419 -2.29 -14.69 -30.67
C LEU A 419 -1.46 -13.55 -31.26
N LEU A 420 -0.13 -13.60 -31.07
CA LEU A 420 0.79 -12.67 -31.72
C LEU A 420 1.40 -13.27 -33.00
N GLY A 421 1.62 -14.58 -33.01
CA GLY A 421 2.16 -15.31 -34.16
C GLY A 421 1.10 -15.91 -35.08
N LEU A 422 1.58 -16.64 -36.09
CA LEU A 422 0.79 -17.40 -37.04
C LEU A 422 0.43 -18.78 -36.46
N ALA A 423 -0.85 -19.00 -36.14
CA ALA A 423 -1.32 -20.27 -35.61
C ALA A 423 -1.77 -21.21 -36.73
N GLY A 424 -1.13 -22.38 -36.83
CA GLY A 424 -1.62 -23.47 -37.69
C GLY A 424 -2.85 -24.18 -37.09
N PRO A 425 -3.55 -25.03 -37.87
CA PRO A 425 -4.78 -25.69 -37.43
C PRO A 425 -4.65 -26.46 -36.11
N ALA A 426 -3.54 -27.20 -35.91
CA ALA A 426 -3.28 -27.95 -34.69
C ALA A 426 -3.11 -27.05 -33.45
N VAL A 427 -2.54 -25.86 -33.63
CA VAL A 427 -2.38 -24.87 -32.55
C VAL A 427 -3.73 -24.26 -32.20
N LEU A 428 -4.53 -23.90 -33.20
CA LEU A 428 -5.87 -23.35 -33.00
C LEU A 428 -6.77 -24.35 -32.28
N GLU A 429 -6.84 -25.60 -32.73
CA GLU A 429 -7.65 -26.66 -32.09
C GLU A 429 -7.18 -26.91 -30.64
N GLY A 430 -5.86 -26.96 -30.43
CA GLY A 430 -5.27 -27.12 -29.11
C GLY A 430 -5.59 -25.95 -28.19
N LEU A 431 -5.49 -24.72 -28.69
CA LEU A 431 -5.78 -23.50 -27.95
C LEU A 431 -7.25 -23.39 -27.60
N GLU A 432 -8.17 -23.66 -28.54
CA GLU A 432 -9.61 -23.67 -28.29
C GLU A 432 -9.99 -24.67 -27.19
N ARG A 433 -9.36 -25.85 -27.18
CA ARG A 433 -9.53 -26.83 -26.11
C ARG A 433 -9.09 -26.28 -24.76
N ILE A 434 -7.88 -25.73 -24.68
CA ILE A 434 -7.32 -25.13 -23.46
C ILE A 434 -8.23 -24.00 -22.97
N VAL A 435 -8.60 -23.07 -23.86
CA VAL A 435 -9.42 -21.89 -23.56
C VAL A 435 -10.79 -22.30 -23.01
N ARG A 436 -11.44 -23.29 -23.65
CA ARG A 436 -12.73 -23.84 -23.22
C ARG A 436 -12.65 -24.52 -21.85
N VAL A 437 -11.63 -25.35 -21.62
CA VAL A 437 -11.43 -26.04 -20.32
C VAL A 437 -11.13 -25.03 -19.21
N ALA A 438 -10.32 -24.02 -19.49
CA ALA A 438 -10.00 -22.97 -18.53
C ALA A 438 -11.15 -21.95 -18.33
N GLY A 439 -12.17 -21.95 -19.19
CA GLY A 439 -13.28 -20.99 -19.14
C GLY A 439 -12.85 -19.55 -19.43
N VAL A 440 -11.82 -19.36 -20.26
CA VAL A 440 -11.25 -18.03 -20.58
C VAL A 440 -11.74 -17.53 -21.93
N ARG A 441 -11.56 -16.23 -22.21
CA ARG A 441 -12.00 -15.62 -23.48
C ARG A 441 -10.84 -15.56 -24.46
N MET A 442 -11.07 -15.98 -25.71
CA MET A 442 -10.16 -15.70 -26.81
C MET A 442 -10.50 -14.32 -27.40
N GLU A 443 -9.53 -13.43 -27.48
CA GLU A 443 -9.69 -12.18 -28.19
C GLU A 443 -9.67 -12.49 -29.69
N GLY A 444 -10.69 -12.01 -30.42
CA GLY A 444 -10.72 -12.18 -31.87
C GLY A 444 -9.41 -11.66 -32.45
N SER A 445 -8.80 -12.43 -33.35
CA SER A 445 -7.65 -11.93 -34.10
C SER A 445 -8.14 -10.71 -34.85
N ALA A 446 -7.75 -9.50 -34.43
CA ALA A 446 -7.99 -8.31 -35.22
C ALA A 446 -7.49 -8.65 -36.63
N PRO A 447 -8.31 -8.51 -37.68
CA PRO A 447 -7.87 -8.83 -39.03
C PRO A 447 -6.60 -8.02 -39.24
N LEU A 448 -5.49 -8.70 -39.50
CA LEU A 448 -4.26 -8.05 -39.95
C LEU A 448 -4.72 -7.15 -41.09
N CYS A 449 -4.62 -5.84 -40.88
CA CYS A 449 -5.00 -4.86 -41.89
C CYS A 449 -4.33 -5.33 -43.19
N PRO A 450 -5.08 -5.66 -44.26
CA PRO A 450 -4.48 -6.18 -45.46
C PRO A 450 -3.58 -5.07 -45.97
N CYS A 451 -2.28 -5.23 -45.74
CA CYS A 451 -1.28 -4.40 -46.38
C CYS A 451 -1.48 -4.65 -47.87
N ASP A 452 -1.97 -3.61 -48.51
CA ASP A 452 -2.36 -3.52 -49.89
C ASP A 452 -1.40 -4.32 -50.79
N ARG A 453 -1.91 -5.43 -51.33
CA ARG A 453 -1.23 -6.15 -52.40
C ARG A 453 -1.21 -5.21 -53.61
N GLN A 454 0.00 -4.81 -53.99
CA GLN A 454 0.35 -4.29 -55.32
C GLN A 454 -0.15 -2.88 -55.65
N SER A 455 0.55 -1.87 -55.15
CA SER A 455 0.83 -0.68 -55.97
C SER A 455 2.23 -0.81 -56.58
N PRO A 456 2.37 -0.87 -57.93
CA PRO A 456 3.68 -0.90 -58.56
C PRO A 456 4.41 0.42 -58.31
N CYS A 457 5.65 0.34 -57.81
CA CYS A 457 6.55 1.49 -57.68
C CYS A 457 6.64 2.25 -59.01
N PRO A 458 6.30 3.55 -59.08
CA PRO A 458 6.82 4.38 -60.14
C PRO A 458 8.32 4.61 -59.89
N ARG A 459 9.08 4.35 -60.95
CA ARG A 459 10.50 4.60 -61.16
C ARG A 459 11.14 5.67 -60.27
N ARG A 460 12.31 5.28 -59.75
CA ARG A 460 13.40 6.11 -59.22
C ARG A 460 13.58 7.43 -59.98
N LEU A 461 13.72 8.52 -59.24
CA LEU A 461 14.56 9.65 -59.60
C LEU A 461 15.63 9.85 -58.52
N PRO A 462 16.86 10.25 -58.88
CA PRO A 462 17.95 10.39 -57.94
C PRO A 462 17.93 11.79 -57.32
N PHE A 463 17.60 11.89 -56.02
CA PHE A 463 17.92 13.07 -55.23
C PHE A 463 19.07 12.73 -54.29
N ARG A 464 20.24 13.32 -54.59
CA ARG A 464 21.36 13.49 -53.67
C ARG A 464 21.06 14.71 -52.80
N LEU A 465 21.14 14.59 -51.49
CA LEU A 465 21.43 15.68 -50.54
C LEU A 465 22.01 15.10 -49.22
N PRO A 466 22.69 15.92 -48.39
CA PRO A 466 23.96 15.55 -47.79
C PRO A 466 23.84 14.95 -46.38
N LEU A 467 24.85 14.14 -46.05
CA LEU A 467 25.15 13.66 -44.71
C LEU A 467 25.37 14.84 -43.76
N CYS A 468 24.49 15.02 -42.79
CA CYS A 468 24.74 15.87 -41.63
C CYS A 468 25.05 14.95 -40.43
N CYS A 469 26.31 14.97 -40.01
CA CYS A 469 26.81 14.23 -38.87
C CYS A 469 26.42 14.97 -37.57
N CYS A 470 25.42 14.47 -36.86
CA CYS A 470 25.21 14.83 -35.45
C CYS A 470 25.35 13.58 -34.59
N ARG A 471 26.52 13.45 -33.95
CA ARG A 471 26.78 12.55 -32.83
C ARG A 471 25.85 12.92 -31.66
N PRO A 472 25.12 11.97 -31.04
CA PRO A 472 24.67 12.15 -29.67
C PRO A 472 25.76 11.68 -28.71
N THR A 473 26.12 12.61 -27.84
CA THR A 473 27.03 12.48 -26.70
C THR A 473 26.48 11.47 -25.70
N THR A 474 27.34 10.54 -25.28
CA THR A 474 27.05 9.50 -24.30
C THR A 474 26.89 10.13 -22.91
N GLY A 475 25.66 10.44 -22.51
CA GLY A 475 25.32 10.84 -21.15
C GLY A 475 24.98 9.61 -20.32
N ALA A 476 25.99 8.95 -19.74
CA ALA A 476 25.78 7.94 -18.72
C ALA A 476 25.22 8.60 -17.45
N ARG A 477 23.89 8.62 -17.29
CA ARG A 477 23.26 8.90 -16.00
C ARG A 477 22.99 7.58 -15.29
N SER A 478 23.55 7.52 -14.09
CA SER A 478 23.54 6.45 -13.10
C SER A 478 22.17 5.78 -12.96
N ALA A 479 22.09 4.51 -13.36
CA ALA A 479 21.04 3.61 -12.91
C ALA A 479 21.25 3.33 -11.41
N ALA A 480 20.54 4.04 -10.55
CA ALA A 480 20.41 3.66 -9.15
C ALA A 480 19.64 2.33 -9.09
N ARG A 481 20.40 1.24 -8.90
CA ARG A 481 19.86 -0.09 -8.59
C ARG A 481 19.09 -0.01 -7.26
N PHE A 482 17.76 -0.12 -7.33
CA PHE A 482 16.95 -0.54 -6.18
C PHE A 482 17.22 -2.03 -5.93
N LEU A 483 18.28 -2.33 -5.18
CA LEU A 483 18.43 -3.63 -4.54
C LEU A 483 17.68 -3.57 -3.20
N LEU A 484 16.48 -4.14 -3.17
CA LEU A 484 15.82 -4.60 -1.94
C LEU A 484 16.62 -5.79 -1.38
N ALA A 485 17.82 -5.54 -0.87
CA ALA A 485 18.60 -6.47 -0.07
C ALA A 485 18.70 -5.88 1.34
N ALA A 486 18.09 -6.55 2.31
CA ALA A 486 18.22 -6.22 3.73
C ALA A 486 19.67 -6.45 4.16
N ALA A 487 20.50 -5.40 4.13
CA ALA A 487 21.80 -5.39 4.79
C ALA A 487 21.65 -4.81 6.20
N PRO A 488 22.31 -5.37 7.23
CA PRO A 488 22.27 -4.82 8.58
C PRO A 488 23.06 -3.50 8.61
N LEU A 489 22.38 -2.38 8.83
CA LEU A 489 23.03 -1.10 9.08
C LEU A 489 23.60 -1.09 10.50
N ALA A 490 24.93 -1.02 10.60
CA ALA A 490 25.60 -0.62 11.82
C ALA A 490 25.30 0.86 12.11
N ALA A 491 24.80 1.15 13.31
CA ALA A 491 24.46 2.49 13.75
C ALA A 491 25.73 3.31 14.03
N ALA A 492 25.91 4.41 13.30
CA ALA A 492 26.83 5.48 13.71
C ALA A 492 26.08 6.49 14.60
N PRO A 493 26.71 7.04 15.65
CA PRO A 493 26.06 8.02 16.51
C PRO A 493 25.98 9.38 15.81
N LEU A 494 24.77 9.86 15.54
CA LEU A 494 24.52 11.24 15.12
C LEU A 494 24.51 12.15 16.35
N ALA A 495 25.52 13.02 16.45
CA ALA A 495 25.51 14.14 17.39
C ALA A 495 24.40 15.14 16.98
N SER A 496 23.47 15.39 17.88
CA SER A 496 22.38 16.35 17.66
C SER A 496 22.90 17.78 17.75
N ALA A 497 22.75 18.56 16.68
CA ALA A 497 22.89 20.01 16.73
C ALA A 497 21.68 20.65 17.45
N PRO A 498 21.86 21.74 18.19
CA PRO A 498 20.77 22.42 18.89
C PRO A 498 19.84 23.12 17.89
N MET A 499 18.55 22.79 17.92
CA MET A 499 17.53 23.53 17.18
C MET A 499 17.36 24.92 17.78
N ALA A 500 17.52 25.94 16.95
CA ALA A 500 17.17 27.32 17.27
C ALA A 500 15.66 27.44 17.51
N ALA A 501 15.29 28.14 18.59
CA ALA A 501 13.91 28.41 18.97
C ALA A 501 13.17 29.16 17.85
N ALA A 502 12.12 28.54 17.31
CA ALA A 502 11.20 29.20 16.39
C ALA A 502 10.38 30.24 17.16
N ALA A 503 10.36 31.47 16.64
CA ALA A 503 9.58 32.58 17.19
C ALA A 503 8.08 32.28 17.15
N THR A 504 7.41 32.58 18.26
CA THR A 504 5.95 32.48 18.43
C THR A 504 5.22 33.36 17.40
N PRO A 505 4.28 32.83 16.61
CA PRO A 505 3.45 33.67 15.74
C PRO A 505 2.47 34.52 16.57
N PRO A 506 2.11 35.73 16.09
CA PRO A 506 1.16 36.59 16.78
C PRO A 506 -0.25 35.97 16.81
N PRO A 507 -1.07 36.32 17.82
CA PRO A 507 -2.40 35.76 17.99
C PRO A 507 -3.35 36.18 16.86
N VAL A 508 -4.08 35.19 16.33
CA VAL A 508 -5.17 35.38 15.37
C VAL A 508 -6.35 36.05 16.07
N PRO A 509 -6.93 37.14 15.55
CA PRO A 509 -8.10 37.78 16.14
C PRO A 509 -9.35 36.89 16.02
N ALA A 510 -10.11 36.80 17.11
CA ALA A 510 -11.35 36.05 17.19
C ALA A 510 -12.44 36.63 16.26
N PRO A 511 -13.32 35.77 15.68
CA PRO A 511 -14.42 36.24 14.85
C PRO A 511 -15.46 36.99 15.69
N ALA A 512 -15.87 38.15 15.19
CA ALA A 512 -16.93 38.98 15.77
C ALA A 512 -18.26 38.21 15.75
N ILE A 513 -18.86 38.07 16.94
CA ILE A 513 -20.22 37.54 17.12
C ILE A 513 -21.21 38.62 16.68
N CYS A 514 -21.99 38.36 15.64
CA CYS A 514 -23.16 39.18 15.29
C CYS A 514 -24.26 39.01 16.36
N PRO A 515 -24.80 40.10 16.92
CA PRO A 515 -25.94 40.01 17.83
C PRO A 515 -27.23 39.71 17.05
N SER A 516 -27.94 38.68 17.50
CA SER A 516 -29.25 38.28 17.02
C SER A 516 -30.35 39.24 17.51
N SER A 517 -31.15 39.75 16.58
CA SER A 517 -32.35 40.56 16.87
C SER A 517 -33.48 39.70 17.45
N PRO A 518 -34.25 40.20 18.44
CA PRO A 518 -35.35 39.46 19.05
C PRO A 518 -36.66 39.58 18.23
N CYS A 519 -37.20 38.42 17.81
CA CYS A 519 -38.55 38.32 17.27
C CYS A 519 -39.60 38.48 18.40
N ARG A 520 -40.37 39.57 18.35
CA ARG A 520 -41.58 39.79 19.17
C ARG A 520 -42.70 38.84 18.71
N ALA A 521 -43.12 37.94 19.60
CA ALA A 521 -44.40 37.25 19.49
C ALA A 521 -45.54 38.19 19.91
N ARG A 522 -46.48 38.44 19.00
CA ARG A 522 -47.67 39.26 19.22
C ARG A 522 -48.87 38.35 19.48
N THR A 523 -49.38 38.41 20.71
CA THR A 523 -50.62 37.79 21.17
C THR A 523 -51.84 38.39 20.47
N GLY A 524 -52.73 37.55 19.95
CA GLY A 524 -54.03 37.95 19.40
C GLY A 524 -55.11 36.92 19.72
N ARG A 525 -55.93 37.24 20.74
CA ARG A 525 -57.20 36.57 21.09
C ARG A 525 -58.27 36.91 20.05
N SER A 526 -59.04 35.90 19.63
CA SER A 526 -60.40 36.04 19.08
C SER A 526 -61.12 34.68 19.25
N ARG A 527 -61.94 34.50 20.29
CA ARG A 527 -63.42 34.44 20.26
C ARG A 527 -64.02 33.56 19.14
N GLY A 528 -64.68 32.46 19.55
CA GLY A 528 -65.53 31.60 18.69
C GLY A 528 -66.81 32.30 18.19
N PRO A 529 -67.74 31.60 17.49
CA PRO A 529 -68.54 30.52 18.11
C PRO A 529 -68.95 29.32 17.21
N ARG A 530 -69.45 28.27 17.90
CA ARG A 530 -70.46 27.22 17.59
C ARG A 530 -71.10 27.10 16.18
N SER A 531 -71.16 25.87 15.65
CA SER A 531 -72.39 25.07 15.31
C SER A 531 -71.97 23.73 14.64
N LEU A 532 -72.26 22.55 15.21
CA LEU A 532 -73.41 21.66 14.96
C LEU A 532 -73.60 21.16 13.50
N LEU A 533 -73.72 19.82 13.39
CA LEU A 533 -74.25 18.98 12.29
C LEU A 533 -73.31 18.89 11.06
N ARG A 534 -72.99 17.71 10.50
CA ARG A 534 -73.67 16.42 10.38
C ARG A 534 -72.65 15.29 10.28
#